data_AF-A0A955Y8Y3-F1
#
_entry.id   AF-A0A955Y8Y3-F1
#
_cell.length_a   1.000
_cell.length_b   1.000
_cell.length_c   1.000
_cell.angle_alpha   90.00
_cell.angle_beta   90.00
_cell.angle_gamma   90.00
#
_symmetry.space_group_name_H-M   'P 1'
#
loop_
_entity.id
_entity.type
_entity.pdbx_description
1 polymer ?
#
loop_
_entity_poly.entity_id
_entity_poly.type
_entity_poly.pdbx_seq_one_letter_code
_entity_poly.pdbx_strand_id
1 'polypeptide(L)'
;LAGMVRDVNGRRTLYVPATKRLEAFPVDVCELDTVQVLHLDGHGMGRVDPCISRLGDLVVLSLNWNGLTALPDALGSLQRLEELSLLGNPIATIPDGVLTLPSLKVLDVKSTRLGADEIARIRARRPDLQLVVR
;
A
#
# COMPACT_ATOMS: atom_id res chain seq x y z
N LEU A 1 17.31 -3.44 5.73
CA LEU A 1 16.07 -4.27 5.61
C LEU A 1 16.26 -5.52 4.76
N ALA A 2 17.22 -5.52 3.81
CA ALA A 2 17.53 -6.65 2.93
C ALA A 2 17.57 -8.05 3.61
N GLY A 3 18.22 -8.17 4.78
CA GLY A 3 18.31 -9.44 5.51
C GLY A 3 16.99 -10.00 6.05
N MET A 4 15.87 -9.27 5.93
CA MET A 4 14.52 -9.72 6.28
C MET A 4 13.71 -10.22 5.07
N VAL A 5 14.22 -10.05 3.84
CA VAL A 5 13.55 -10.56 2.63
C VAL A 5 13.62 -12.09 2.62
N ARG A 6 12.48 -12.73 2.35
CA ARG A 6 12.34 -14.19 2.25
C ARG A 6 11.61 -14.56 0.98
N ASP A 7 11.89 -15.72 0.43
CA ASP A 7 10.99 -16.33 -0.53
C ASP A 7 9.82 -16.98 0.22
N VAL A 8 8.60 -16.61 -0.15
CA VAL A 8 7.36 -17.22 0.36
C VAL A 8 6.53 -17.60 -0.84
N ASN A 9 6.40 -18.91 -1.09
CA ASN A 9 5.67 -19.46 -2.24
C ASN A 9 6.12 -18.87 -3.59
N GLY A 10 7.43 -18.68 -3.80
CA GLY A 10 8.00 -18.13 -5.03
C GLY A 10 7.88 -16.61 -5.15
N ARG A 11 7.52 -15.91 -4.07
CA ARG A 11 7.49 -14.45 -4.01
C ARG A 11 8.51 -13.90 -3.04
N ARG A 12 9.29 -12.92 -3.50
CA ARG A 12 10.18 -12.14 -2.63
C ARG A 12 9.36 -11.25 -1.70
N THR A 13 9.33 -11.63 -0.44
CA THR A 13 8.48 -11.05 0.59
C THR A 13 9.33 -10.37 1.64
N LEU A 14 9.05 -9.10 1.92
CA LEU A 14 9.59 -8.39 3.06
C LEU A 14 8.47 -8.21 4.09
N TYR A 15 8.67 -8.83 5.24
CA TYR A 15 7.86 -8.60 6.45
C TYR A 15 8.71 -7.87 7.49
N VAL A 16 8.28 -6.69 7.91
CA VAL A 16 8.93 -5.97 9.02
C VAL A 16 8.09 -6.20 10.29
N PRO A 17 8.59 -6.96 11.27
CA PRO A 17 7.83 -7.27 12.47
C PRO A 17 7.54 -6.00 13.28
N ALA A 18 6.37 -5.95 13.93
CA ALA A 18 5.96 -4.84 14.79
C ALA A 18 6.91 -4.57 15.97
N THR A 19 7.76 -5.55 16.33
CA THR A 19 8.82 -5.39 17.34
C THR A 19 9.91 -4.40 16.91
N LYS A 20 10.01 -4.07 15.63
CA LYS A 20 10.93 -3.07 15.10
C LYS A 20 10.15 -1.82 14.67
N ARG A 21 9.97 -0.87 15.58
CA ARG A 21 9.25 0.37 15.30
C ARG A 21 10.03 1.22 14.27
N LEU A 22 9.42 1.49 13.12
CA LEU A 22 10.07 2.30 12.08
C LEU A 22 9.90 3.81 12.29
N GLU A 23 8.79 4.26 12.89
CA GLU A 23 8.42 5.69 13.16
C GLU A 23 8.29 6.60 11.93
N ALA A 24 8.90 6.22 10.80
CA ALA A 24 8.77 6.82 9.49
C ALA A 24 8.90 5.73 8.41
N PHE A 25 8.53 6.06 7.18
CA PHE A 25 8.72 5.16 6.05
C PHE A 25 10.22 4.88 5.82
N PRO A 26 10.66 3.61 5.77
CA PRO A 26 12.06 3.27 5.65
C PRO A 26 12.52 3.40 4.19
N VAL A 27 13.16 4.52 3.85
CA VAL A 27 13.56 4.82 2.45
C VAL A 27 14.48 3.76 1.83
N ASP A 28 15.32 3.08 2.64
CA ASP A 28 16.17 1.97 2.18
C ASP A 28 15.36 0.78 1.64
N VAL A 29 14.05 0.68 1.96
CA VAL A 29 13.19 -0.36 1.38
C VAL A 29 13.08 -0.20 -0.13
N CYS A 30 13.20 1.03 -0.64
CA CYS A 30 13.11 1.38 -2.04
C CYS A 30 14.32 0.92 -2.87
N GLU A 31 15.38 0.42 -2.22
CA GLU A 31 16.52 -0.25 -2.87
C GLU A 31 16.26 -1.74 -3.11
N LEU A 32 15.19 -2.29 -2.53
CA LEU A 32 14.76 -3.69 -2.68
C LEU A 32 13.77 -3.80 -3.84
N ASP A 33 14.16 -3.29 -5.01
CA ASP A 33 13.35 -3.12 -6.24
C ASP A 33 12.67 -4.39 -6.76
N THR A 34 13.12 -5.55 -6.28
CA THR A 34 12.65 -6.87 -6.65
C THR A 34 11.74 -7.54 -5.61
N VAL A 35 11.37 -6.82 -4.55
CA VAL A 35 10.36 -7.27 -3.58
C VAL A 35 8.98 -7.23 -4.24
N GLN A 36 8.25 -8.34 -4.12
CA GLN A 36 6.92 -8.51 -4.68
C GLN A 36 5.82 -8.40 -3.62
N VAL A 37 6.14 -8.65 -2.36
CA VAL A 37 5.21 -8.53 -1.24
C VAL A 37 5.85 -7.73 -0.13
N LEU A 38 5.24 -6.60 0.25
CA LEU A 38 5.73 -5.71 1.29
C LEU A 38 4.69 -5.53 2.39
N HIS A 39 5.04 -5.97 3.60
CA HIS A 39 4.25 -5.76 4.81
C HIS A 39 4.98 -4.80 5.75
N LEU A 40 4.39 -3.62 5.92
CA LEU A 40 4.85 -2.58 6.84
C LEU A 40 3.74 -2.20 7.82
N ASP A 41 3.03 -3.18 8.36
CA ASP A 41 1.88 -2.93 9.24
C ASP A 41 2.30 -2.47 10.64
N GLY A 42 1.56 -1.53 11.22
CA GLY A 42 1.67 -1.19 12.66
C GLY A 42 2.91 -0.40 13.06
N HIS A 43 3.53 0.35 12.14
CA HIS A 43 4.76 1.11 12.41
C HIS A 43 4.54 2.59 12.74
N GLY A 44 3.31 3.08 12.64
CA GLY A 44 2.96 4.47 12.94
C GLY A 44 3.67 5.48 12.02
N MET A 45 3.92 5.11 10.77
CA MET A 45 4.75 5.90 9.84
C MET A 45 4.14 7.27 9.49
N GLY A 46 2.81 7.44 9.58
CA GLY A 46 2.09 8.68 9.26
C GLY A 46 2.05 9.07 7.77
N ARG A 47 3.09 8.70 7.01
CA ARG A 47 3.22 8.92 5.57
C ARG A 47 4.00 7.79 4.90
N VAL A 48 3.80 7.64 3.59
CA VAL A 48 4.61 6.79 2.71
C VAL A 48 5.54 7.70 1.92
N ASP A 49 6.82 7.35 1.83
CA ASP A 49 7.78 8.13 1.04
C ASP A 49 7.54 7.92 -0.47
N PRO A 50 7.61 8.96 -1.31
CA PRO A 50 7.49 8.83 -2.76
C PRO A 50 8.48 7.86 -3.42
N CYS A 51 9.58 7.50 -2.74
CA CYS A 51 10.52 6.48 -3.24
C CYS A 51 9.86 5.10 -3.44
N ILE A 52 8.68 4.86 -2.85
CA ILE A 52 7.90 3.64 -3.08
C ILE A 52 7.73 3.32 -4.57
N SER A 53 7.73 4.36 -5.43
CA SER A 53 7.67 4.23 -6.88
C SER A 53 8.78 3.38 -7.51
N ARG A 54 9.89 3.16 -6.80
CA ARG A 54 11.02 2.30 -7.23
C ARG A 54 10.73 0.81 -7.11
N LEU A 55 9.71 0.41 -6.35
CA LEU A 55 9.33 -1.00 -6.16
C LEU A 55 8.49 -1.51 -7.34
N GLY A 56 9.06 -1.48 -8.54
CA GLY A 56 8.35 -1.80 -9.79
C GLY A 56 7.79 -3.22 -9.85
N ASP A 57 8.37 -4.15 -9.10
CA ASP A 57 7.93 -5.55 -9.01
C ASP A 57 6.86 -5.81 -7.94
N LEU A 58 6.43 -4.78 -7.21
CA LEU A 58 5.52 -4.95 -6.08
C LEU A 58 4.12 -5.38 -6.55
N VAL A 59 3.67 -6.50 -6.01
CA VAL A 59 2.36 -7.13 -6.28
C VAL A 59 1.40 -6.93 -5.12
N VAL A 60 1.90 -6.99 -3.88
CA VAL A 60 1.10 -6.82 -2.66
C VAL A 60 1.76 -5.79 -1.76
N LEU A 61 0.98 -4.78 -1.34
CA LEU A 61 1.41 -3.75 -0.40
C LEU A 61 0.43 -3.67 0.78
N SER A 62 0.93 -3.97 1.97
CA SER A 62 0.19 -3.85 3.22
C SER A 62 0.78 -2.73 4.09
N LEU A 63 -0.06 -1.73 4.36
CA LEU A 63 0.29 -0.52 5.12
C LEU A 63 -0.66 -0.31 6.29
N ASN A 64 -1.17 -1.39 6.86
CA ASN A 64 -2.24 -1.33 7.86
C ASN A 64 -1.77 -0.66 9.14
N TRP A 65 -2.68 0.04 9.82
CA TRP A 65 -2.46 0.60 11.15
C TRP A 65 -1.20 1.49 11.26
N ASN A 66 -0.95 2.33 10.25
CA ASN A 66 0.21 3.24 10.22
C ASN A 66 -0.12 4.70 10.50
N GLY A 67 -1.39 5.02 10.77
CA GLY A 67 -1.82 6.41 10.98
C GLY A 67 -1.71 7.27 9.71
N LEU A 68 -1.73 6.66 8.52
CA LEU A 68 -1.63 7.38 7.25
C LEU A 68 -2.85 8.29 7.04
N THR A 69 -2.62 9.57 6.76
CA THR A 69 -3.71 10.52 6.43
C THR A 69 -3.89 10.71 4.93
N ALA A 70 -2.85 10.43 4.15
CA ALA A 70 -2.82 10.54 2.70
C ALA A 70 -1.82 9.55 2.11
N LEU A 71 -1.93 9.32 0.79
CA LEU A 71 -0.99 8.52 0.02
C LEU A 71 -0.27 9.41 -1.01
N PRO A 72 1.01 9.14 -1.33
CA PRO A 72 1.70 9.87 -2.39
C PRO A 72 1.17 9.44 -3.77
N ASP A 73 1.11 10.39 -4.71
CA ASP A 73 0.76 10.11 -6.11
C ASP A 73 1.71 9.10 -6.77
N ALA A 74 2.94 9.01 -6.24
CA ALA A 74 3.96 8.05 -6.64
C ALA A 74 3.51 6.58 -6.56
N LEU A 75 2.49 6.23 -5.76
CA LEU A 75 1.92 4.87 -5.79
C LEU A 75 1.35 4.50 -7.17
N GLY A 76 0.95 5.48 -7.98
CA GLY A 76 0.47 5.27 -9.35
C GLY A 76 1.51 4.70 -10.31
N SER A 77 2.80 4.63 -9.94
CA SER A 77 3.82 4.01 -10.77
C SER A 77 3.92 2.49 -10.58
N LEU A 78 3.27 1.91 -9.57
CA LEU A 78 3.36 0.49 -9.23
C LEU A 78 2.51 -0.38 -10.17
N GLN A 79 2.92 -0.47 -11.44
CA GLN A 79 2.12 -1.07 -12.52
C GLN A 79 1.72 -2.53 -12.27
N ARG A 80 2.46 -3.26 -11.42
CA ARG A 80 2.21 -4.67 -11.08
C ARG A 80 1.43 -4.87 -9.79
N LEU A 81 1.07 -3.79 -9.09
CA LEU A 81 0.39 -3.88 -7.80
C LEU A 81 -1.02 -4.44 -8.03
N GLU A 82 -1.29 -5.58 -7.40
CA GLU A 82 -2.58 -6.27 -7.47
C GLU A 82 -3.41 -6.03 -6.20
N GLU A 83 -2.75 -5.90 -5.05
CA GLU A 83 -3.43 -5.75 -3.76
C GLU A 83 -2.82 -4.60 -2.95
N LEU A 84 -3.67 -3.66 -2.53
CA LEU A 84 -3.32 -2.57 -1.62
C LEU A 84 -4.21 -2.63 -0.39
N SER A 85 -3.62 -2.81 0.78
CA SER A 85 -4.33 -2.80 2.06
C SER A 85 -3.92 -1.59 2.90
N LEU A 86 -4.93 -0.80 3.29
CA LEU A 86 -4.84 0.45 4.02
C LEU A 86 -5.67 0.41 5.32
N LEU A 87 -6.03 -0.79 5.77
CA LEU A 87 -6.88 -1.03 6.93
C LEU A 87 -6.41 -0.22 8.14
N GLY A 88 -7.36 0.48 8.78
CA GLY A 88 -7.10 1.17 10.04
C GLY A 88 -6.23 2.43 9.92
N ASN A 89 -6.15 3.02 8.73
CA ASN A 89 -5.53 4.34 8.52
C ASN A 89 -6.58 5.45 8.38
N PRO A 90 -6.37 6.65 8.94
CA PRO A 90 -7.31 7.78 8.84
C PRO A 90 -7.34 8.46 7.45
N ILE A 91 -7.24 7.71 6.36
CA ILE A 91 -7.27 8.19 4.98
C ILE A 91 -8.68 8.63 4.61
N ALA A 92 -8.81 9.84 4.05
CA ALA A 92 -10.08 10.41 3.60
C ALA A 92 -10.28 10.37 2.08
N THR A 93 -9.22 10.20 1.30
CA THR A 93 -9.23 10.18 -0.17
C THR A 93 -8.20 9.21 -0.73
N ILE A 94 -8.50 8.62 -1.88
CA ILE A 94 -7.57 7.80 -2.67
C ILE A 94 -7.11 8.61 -3.88
N PRO A 95 -5.78 8.74 -4.11
CA PRO A 95 -5.26 9.51 -5.24
C PRO A 95 -5.60 8.83 -6.57
N ASP A 96 -5.74 9.64 -7.62
CA ASP A 96 -6.05 9.19 -8.97
C ASP A 96 -5.09 8.13 -9.48
N GLY A 97 -3.80 8.29 -9.18
CA GLY A 97 -2.76 7.35 -9.57
C GLY A 97 -3.06 5.91 -9.14
N VAL A 98 -3.57 5.71 -7.92
CA VAL A 98 -3.96 4.37 -7.41
C VAL A 98 -5.16 3.83 -8.19
N LEU A 99 -6.13 4.68 -8.53
CA LEU A 99 -7.30 4.27 -9.31
C LEU A 99 -6.95 3.95 -10.76
N THR A 100 -5.86 4.50 -11.31
CA THR A 100 -5.38 4.20 -12.66
C THR A 100 -4.44 2.99 -12.73
N LEU A 101 -4.12 2.33 -11.61
CA LEU A 101 -3.24 1.16 -11.61
C LEU A 101 -3.88 0.01 -12.40
N PRO A 102 -3.23 -0.48 -13.47
CA PRO A 102 -3.85 -1.41 -14.42
C PRO A 102 -4.01 -2.83 -13.84
N SER A 103 -3.17 -3.23 -12.88
CA SER A 103 -3.22 -4.55 -12.28
C SER A 103 -3.94 -4.61 -10.93
N LEU A 104 -4.34 -3.46 -10.36
CA LEU A 104 -4.92 -3.43 -9.02
C LEU A 104 -6.30 -4.10 -9.02
N LYS A 105 -6.46 -5.16 -8.23
CA LYS A 105 -7.68 -5.97 -8.13
C LYS A 105 -8.38 -5.77 -6.79
N VAL A 106 -7.62 -5.59 -5.72
CA VAL A 106 -8.14 -5.45 -4.35
C VAL A 106 -7.63 -4.15 -3.74
N LEU A 107 -8.57 -3.35 -3.23
CA LEU A 107 -8.29 -2.18 -2.41
C LEU A 107 -9.03 -2.33 -1.09
N ASP A 108 -8.29 -2.64 -0.02
CA ASP A 108 -8.83 -2.72 1.33
C ASP A 108 -8.68 -1.38 2.05
N VAL A 109 -9.81 -0.76 2.32
CA VAL A 109 -9.96 0.55 2.98
C VAL A 109 -10.88 0.44 4.18
N LYS A 110 -10.99 -0.76 4.77
CA LYS A 110 -11.72 -0.98 6.01
C LYS A 110 -11.17 -0.08 7.12
N SER A 111 -12.06 0.43 7.97
CA SER A 111 -11.68 1.32 9.09
C SER A 111 -10.86 2.55 8.66
N THR A 112 -11.11 3.07 7.47
CA THR A 112 -10.59 4.37 7.02
C THR A 112 -11.61 5.50 7.25
N ARG A 113 -11.28 6.73 6.83
CA ARG A 113 -12.16 7.90 6.90
C ARG A 113 -12.78 8.25 5.54
N LEU A 114 -12.81 7.31 4.59
CA LEU A 114 -13.44 7.53 3.29
C LEU A 114 -14.93 7.83 3.47
N GLY A 115 -15.35 9.01 3.02
CA GLY A 115 -16.77 9.38 2.98
C GLY A 115 -17.53 8.61 1.90
N ALA A 116 -18.86 8.66 1.97
CA ALA A 116 -19.74 8.00 1.00
C ALA A 116 -19.46 8.47 -0.45
N ASP A 117 -19.19 9.76 -0.63
CA ASP A 117 -18.92 10.34 -1.95
C ASP A 117 -17.62 9.81 -2.56
N GLU A 118 -16.58 9.65 -1.74
CA GLU A 118 -15.30 9.10 -2.19
C GLU A 118 -15.44 7.61 -2.53
N ILE A 119 -16.19 6.85 -1.73
CA ILE A 119 -16.50 5.45 -2.04
C ILE A 119 -17.27 5.35 -3.36
N ALA A 120 -18.24 6.24 -3.60
CA ALA A 120 -18.98 6.30 -4.86
C ALA A 120 -18.07 6.64 -6.04
N ARG A 121 -17.17 7.62 -5.88
CA ARG A 121 -16.16 8.01 -6.88
C ARG A 121 -15.24 6.84 -7.26
N ILE A 122 -14.74 6.09 -6.28
CA ILE A 122 -13.89 4.92 -6.52
C ILE A 122 -14.66 3.87 -7.33
N ARG A 123 -15.89 3.53 -6.92
CA ARG A 123 -16.74 2.55 -7.62
C ARG A 123 -17.10 2.96 -9.04
N ALA A 124 -17.33 4.25 -9.27
CA ALA A 124 -17.63 4.76 -10.60
C ALA A 124 -16.42 4.68 -11.54
N ARG A 125 -15.21 4.94 -11.03
CA ARG A 125 -13.97 4.90 -11.83
C ARG A 125 -13.42 3.50 -12.04
N ARG A 126 -13.59 2.62 -11.06
CA ARG A 126 -13.04 1.26 -11.03
C ARG A 126 -14.11 0.25 -10.60
N PRO A 127 -15.15 0.03 -11.43
CA PRO A 127 -16.21 -0.93 -11.12
C PRO A 127 -15.70 -2.38 -11.07
N ASP A 128 -14.53 -2.66 -11.65
CA ASP A 128 -13.81 -3.93 -11.63
C ASP A 128 -13.07 -4.19 -10.30
N LEU A 129 -12.78 -3.13 -9.53
CA LEU A 129 -11.96 -3.22 -8.33
C LEU A 129 -12.78 -3.77 -7.15
N GLN A 130 -12.27 -4.81 -6.50
CA GLN A 130 -12.79 -5.28 -5.23
C GLN A 130 -12.45 -4.28 -4.12
N LEU A 131 -13.38 -3.36 -3.85
CA LEU A 131 -13.26 -2.36 -2.80
C LEU A 131 -13.83 -2.89 -1.47
N VAL A 132 -12.97 -3.09 -0.47
CA VAL A 132 -13.36 -3.58 0.87
C VAL A 132 -13.48 -2.38 1.83
N VAL A 133 -14.70 -2.11 2.33
CA VAL A 133 -15.03 -0.86 3.07
C VAL A 133 -15.52 -1.07 4.52
N ARG A 134 -15.81 -2.30 4.94
CA ARG A 134 -16.40 -2.64 6.26
C ARG A 134 -15.68 -3.80 6.88
#